data_AF-A0A9P7DS84-F1
#
_entry.id   AF-A0A9P7DS84-F1
#
_cell.length_a   1.000
_cell.length_b   1.000
_cell.length_c   1.000
_cell.angle_alpha   90.00
_cell.angle_beta   90.00
_cell.angle_gamma   90.00
#
_symmetry.space_group_name_H-M   'P 1'
#
loop_
_entity.id
_entity.type
_entity.pdbx_description
1 polymer ?
#
loop_
_entity_poly.entity_id
_entity_poly.type
_entity_poly.pdbx_seq_one_letter_code
_entity_poly.pdbx_strand_id
1 'polypeptide(L)'
;MFAHNAVRAIARAAPRGSRASSADAGAGDYFTKRDAVRAHAAEVTQLWRRISFYVCVPATIACALWVRNVEAEHAEHVEHIKAEHDGHLPDIPQYEYMNRRLKPYPWGMNSLFFNPHVNKDLSEE
;
A
#
# COMPACT_ATOMS: atom_id res chain seq x y z
N MET A 1 -36.21 -79.68 34.29
CA MET A 1 -35.80 -79.68 32.88
C MET A 1 -35.46 -78.26 32.47
N PHE A 2 -34.28 -78.10 31.89
CA PHE A 2 -33.69 -76.92 31.23
C PHE A 2 -33.19 -75.76 32.09
N ALA A 3 -31.85 -75.75 32.20
CA ALA A 3 -30.99 -74.73 32.78
C ALA A 3 -31.04 -73.43 31.95
N HIS A 4 -31.08 -72.30 32.64
CA HIS A 4 -30.81 -70.98 32.08
C HIS A 4 -29.42 -70.53 32.52
N ASN A 5 -28.40 -70.82 31.71
CA ASN A 5 -27.09 -70.20 31.88
C ASN A 5 -26.87 -69.21 30.73
N ALA A 6 -27.28 -67.96 30.96
CA ALA A 6 -26.90 -66.83 30.14
C ALA A 6 -25.43 -66.50 30.42
N VAL A 7 -24.55 -66.80 29.48
CA VAL A 7 -23.13 -66.39 29.53
C VAL A 7 -23.08 -64.89 29.24
N ARG A 8 -22.82 -64.09 30.28
CA ARG A 8 -22.46 -62.67 30.13
C ARG A 8 -21.12 -62.55 29.41
N ALA A 9 -21.14 -62.13 28.16
CA ALA A 9 -19.94 -61.69 27.47
C ALA A 9 -19.47 -60.35 28.06
N ILE A 10 -18.40 -60.38 28.85
CA ILE A 10 -17.70 -59.17 29.29
C ILE A 10 -16.85 -58.70 28.11
N ALA A 11 -17.26 -57.59 27.49
CA ALA A 11 -16.47 -56.90 26.48
C ALA A 11 -15.13 -56.47 27.09
N ARG A 12 -14.03 -57.11 26.69
CA ARG A 12 -12.69 -56.56 26.94
C ARG A 12 -12.51 -55.41 25.95
N ALA A 13 -12.83 -54.20 26.39
CA ALA A 13 -12.40 -53.00 25.69
C ALA A 13 -10.87 -53.02 25.64
N ALA A 14 -10.31 -53.31 24.47
CA ALA A 14 -8.89 -53.09 24.23
C ALA A 14 -8.60 -51.61 24.55
N PRO A 15 -7.51 -51.28 25.27
CA PRO A 15 -7.15 -49.88 25.46
C PRO A 15 -6.97 -49.28 24.07
N ARG A 16 -7.88 -48.38 23.69
CA ARG A 16 -7.68 -47.48 22.54
C ARG A 16 -6.35 -46.80 22.83
N GLY A 17 -5.33 -47.16 22.06
CA GLY A 17 -3.97 -46.68 22.27
C GLY A 17 -4.02 -45.18 22.53
N SER A 18 -3.42 -44.76 23.63
CA SER A 18 -3.19 -43.34 23.87
C SER A 18 -2.42 -42.84 22.66
N ARG A 19 -3.09 -42.10 21.77
CA ARG A 19 -2.38 -41.20 20.87
C ARG A 19 -1.77 -40.16 21.78
N ALA A 20 -0.58 -40.45 22.29
CA ALA A 20 0.30 -39.41 22.76
C ALA A 20 0.54 -38.52 21.55
N SER A 21 -0.22 -37.44 21.44
CA SER A 21 0.17 -36.34 20.58
C SER A 21 1.53 -35.89 21.12
N SER A 22 2.58 -36.17 20.36
CA SER A 22 3.93 -35.72 20.63
C SER A 22 3.95 -34.19 20.65
N ALA A 23 3.61 -33.60 21.79
CA ALA A 23 3.60 -32.16 22.00
C ALA A 23 5.01 -31.61 22.32
N ASP A 24 6.05 -32.43 22.19
CA ASP A 24 7.37 -32.12 22.76
C ASP A 24 8.55 -32.20 21.78
N ALA A 25 8.31 -32.15 20.48
CA ALA A 25 9.38 -32.01 19.48
C ALA A 25 9.62 -30.55 19.03
N GLY A 26 8.79 -29.59 19.46
CA GLY A 26 8.88 -28.19 19.00
C GLY A 26 8.47 -27.11 20.02
N ALA A 27 7.99 -27.47 21.20
CA ALA A 27 7.54 -26.50 22.21
C ALA A 27 8.70 -25.73 22.86
N GLY A 28 9.84 -26.38 23.13
CA GLY A 28 11.04 -25.73 23.67
C GLY A 28 11.78 -24.83 22.66
N ASP A 29 11.57 -25.06 21.37
CA ASP A 29 12.22 -24.34 20.26
C ASP A 29 11.38 -23.13 19.78
N TYR A 30 10.05 -23.19 19.93
CA TYR A 30 9.19 -22.08 19.55
C TYR A 30 9.42 -20.82 20.39
N PHE A 31 9.46 -20.94 21.73
CA PHE A 31 9.61 -19.77 22.60
C PHE A 31 10.99 -19.12 22.45
N THR A 32 12.05 -19.92 22.31
CA THR A 32 13.42 -19.42 22.08
C THR A 32 13.56 -18.73 20.72
N LYS A 33 13.00 -19.30 19.65
CA LYS A 33 12.94 -18.66 18.32
C LYS A 33 12.15 -17.37 18.35
N ARG A 34 11.00 -17.35 19.04
CA ARG A 34 10.17 -16.15 19.16
C ARG A 34 10.93 -15.02 19.87
N ASP A 35 11.63 -15.35 20.95
CA ASP A 35 12.39 -14.36 21.71
C ASP A 35 13.61 -13.86 20.92
N ALA A 36 14.28 -14.74 20.15
CA ALA A 36 15.34 -14.36 19.21
C ALA A 36 14.83 -13.42 18.09
N VAL A 37 13.66 -13.73 17.50
CA VAL A 37 13.03 -12.86 16.49
C VAL A 37 12.68 -11.50 17.11
N ARG A 38 12.19 -11.48 18.35
CA ARG A 38 11.86 -10.23 19.05
C ARG A 38 13.10 -9.37 19.30
N ALA A 39 14.20 -9.98 19.74
CA ALA A 39 15.47 -9.28 19.93
C ALA A 39 16.00 -8.71 18.61
N HIS A 40 16.02 -9.53 17.55
CA HIS A 40 16.45 -9.09 16.22
C HIS A 40 15.56 -7.95 15.68
N ALA A 41 14.24 -8.06 15.84
CA ALA A 41 13.31 -7.01 15.42
C ALA A 41 13.58 -5.69 16.16
N ALA A 42 13.92 -5.74 17.45
CA ALA A 42 14.27 -4.54 18.20
C ALA A 42 15.53 -3.87 17.63
N GLU A 43 16.59 -4.64 17.34
CA GLU A 43 17.83 -4.12 16.76
C GLU A 43 17.63 -3.55 15.35
N VAL A 44 16.91 -4.29 14.49
CA VAL A 44 16.61 -3.87 13.12
C VAL A 44 15.73 -2.63 13.10
N THR A 45 14.74 -2.52 14.00
CA THR A 45 13.91 -1.32 14.12
C THR A 45 14.76 -0.09 14.49
N GLN A 46 15.74 -0.27 15.40
CA GLN A 46 16.66 0.81 15.76
C GLN A 46 17.60 1.20 14.61
N LEU A 47 18.04 0.25 13.79
CA LEU A 47 18.80 0.52 12.58
C LEU A 47 17.97 1.34 11.58
N TRP A 48 16.76 0.88 11.24
CA TRP A 48 15.90 1.57 10.28
C TRP A 48 15.50 2.97 10.74
N ARG A 49 15.19 3.14 12.03
CA ARG A 49 14.93 4.46 12.61
C ARG A 49 16.08 5.43 12.35
N ARG A 50 17.34 4.97 12.53
CA ARG A 50 18.53 5.78 12.26
C ARG A 50 18.67 6.10 10.78
N ILE A 51 18.47 5.13 9.89
CA ILE A 51 18.52 5.37 8.45
C ILE A 51 17.45 6.40 8.03
N SER A 52 16.22 6.29 8.54
CA SER A 52 15.15 7.24 8.26
C SER A 52 15.53 8.67 8.66
N PHE A 53 16.09 8.87 9.87
CA PHE A 53 16.44 10.21 10.35
C PHE A 53 17.75 10.77 9.79
N TYR A 54 18.76 9.93 9.59
CA TYR A 54 20.10 10.39 9.18
C TYR A 54 20.33 10.34 7.67
N VAL A 55 19.50 9.62 6.93
CA VAL A 55 19.61 9.51 5.47
C VAL A 55 18.36 10.05 4.80
N CYS A 56 17.18 9.48 5.08
CA CYS A 56 15.97 9.85 4.36
C CYS A 56 15.56 11.30 4.62
N VAL A 57 15.55 11.77 5.87
CA VAL A 57 15.18 13.15 6.20
C VAL A 57 16.10 14.18 5.52
N PRO A 58 17.45 14.10 5.63
CA PRO A 58 18.34 15.01 4.90
C PRO A 58 18.17 14.95 3.38
N ALA A 59 18.01 13.75 2.81
CA ALA A 59 17.80 13.58 1.38
C ALA A 59 16.48 14.23 0.91
N THR A 60 15.40 14.07 1.68
CA THR A 60 14.12 14.72 1.40
C THR A 60 14.23 16.24 1.48
N ILE A 61 14.95 16.78 2.47
CA ILE A 61 15.16 18.23 2.58
C ILE A 61 15.94 18.76 1.36
N ALA A 62 17.04 18.09 0.98
CA ALA A 62 17.82 18.49 -0.19
C ALA A 62 16.97 18.45 -1.47
N CYS A 63 16.17 17.40 -1.66
CA CYS A 63 15.24 17.28 -2.78
C CYS A 63 14.19 18.39 -2.76
N ALA A 64 13.59 18.69 -1.60
CA ALA A 64 12.58 19.75 -1.47
C ALA A 64 13.14 21.13 -1.83
N LEU A 65 14.39 21.43 -1.43
CA LEU A 65 15.05 22.68 -1.81
C LEU A 65 15.31 22.75 -3.31
N TRP A 66 15.74 21.65 -3.93
CA TRP A 66 15.94 21.59 -5.38
C TRP A 66 14.62 21.74 -6.16
N VAL A 67 13.58 21.00 -5.76
CA VAL A 67 12.23 21.08 -6.38
C VAL A 67 11.66 22.49 -6.26
N ARG A 68 11.89 23.19 -5.14
CA ARG A 68 11.46 24.59 -4.99
C ARG A 68 12.06 25.51 -6.05
N ASN A 69 13.33 25.32 -6.41
CA ASN A 69 13.97 26.13 -7.44
C ASN A 69 13.41 25.80 -8.82
N VAL A 70 13.25 24.51 -9.12
CA VAL A 70 12.63 24.06 -10.38
C VAL A 70 11.20 24.59 -10.51
N GLU A 71 10.41 24.57 -9.44
CA GLU A 71 9.05 25.11 -9.45
C GLU A 71 9.03 26.64 -9.69
N ALA A 72 10.00 27.38 -9.15
CA ALA A 72 10.15 28.80 -9.44
C ALA A 72 10.44 29.04 -10.93
N GLU A 73 11.33 28.24 -11.53
CA GLU A 73 11.60 28.29 -12.98
C GLU A 73 10.34 27.96 -13.81
N HIS A 74 9.51 27.01 -13.37
CA HIS A 74 8.24 26.71 -14.04
C HIS A 74 7.26 27.89 -13.96
N ALA A 75 7.16 28.55 -12.81
CA ALA A 75 6.32 29.73 -12.64
C ALA A 75 6.80 30.88 -13.53
N GLU A 76 8.11 31.14 -13.58
CA GLU A 76 8.70 32.15 -14.47
C GLU A 76 8.43 31.84 -15.94
N HIS A 77 8.59 30.59 -16.38
CA HIS A 77 8.30 30.18 -17.76
C HIS A 77 6.83 30.41 -18.14
N VAL A 78 5.90 30.12 -17.22
CA VAL A 78 4.47 30.39 -17.43
C VAL A 78 4.21 31.90 -17.58
N GLU A 79 4.85 32.74 -16.77
CA GLU A 79 4.72 34.19 -16.90
C GLU A 79 5.36 34.73 -18.18
N HIS A 80 6.49 34.16 -18.63
CA HIS A 80 7.09 34.50 -19.92
C HIS A 80 6.15 34.17 -21.09
N ILE A 81 5.55 32.98 -21.11
CA ILE A 81 4.57 32.58 -22.13
C ILE A 81 3.40 33.56 -22.14
N LYS A 82 2.86 33.94 -20.96
CA LYS A 82 1.79 34.94 -20.89
C LYS A 82 2.23 36.30 -21.43
N ALA A 83 3.44 36.74 -21.10
CA ALA A 83 3.96 38.02 -21.59
C ALA A 83 4.10 38.06 -23.12
N GLU A 84 4.43 36.93 -23.75
CA GLU A 84 4.49 36.80 -25.22
C GLU A 84 3.10 36.77 -25.89
N HIS A 85 2.06 36.41 -25.13
CA HIS A 85 0.68 36.26 -25.62
C HIS A 85 -0.24 37.29 -24.92
N ASP A 86 0.10 38.57 -24.96
CA ASP A 86 -0.73 39.69 -24.45
C ASP A 86 -1.30 39.49 -23.03
N GLY A 87 -0.55 38.83 -22.14
CA GLY A 87 -0.92 38.56 -20.75
C GLY A 87 -1.84 37.36 -20.52
N HIS A 88 -2.18 36.60 -21.56
CA HIS A 88 -2.99 35.38 -21.45
C HIS A 88 -2.18 34.13 -21.83
N LEU A 89 -2.61 32.96 -21.35
CA LEU A 89 -2.00 31.71 -21.82
C LEU A 89 -2.46 31.42 -23.25
N PRO A 90 -1.59 30.87 -24.12
CA PRO A 90 -1.97 30.50 -25.47
C PRO A 90 -3.11 29.48 -25.46
N ASP A 91 -3.99 29.59 -26.45
CA ASP A 91 -5.03 28.60 -26.66
C ASP A 91 -4.42 27.22 -26.87
N ILE A 92 -4.93 26.23 -26.13
CA ILE A 92 -4.46 24.86 -26.20
C ILE A 92 -4.79 24.31 -27.61
N PRO A 93 -3.79 23.83 -28.38
CA PRO A 93 -4.02 23.33 -29.73
C PRO A 93 -5.06 22.20 -29.71
N GLN A 94 -6.02 22.21 -30.63
CA GLN A 94 -7.14 21.27 -30.61
C GLN A 94 -6.90 20.10 -31.56
N TYR A 95 -5.99 19.21 -31.19
CA TYR A 95 -5.81 17.97 -31.95
C TYR A 95 -6.93 16.98 -31.66
N GLU A 96 -7.38 16.22 -32.68
CA GLU A 96 -8.50 15.27 -32.59
C GLU A 96 -8.34 14.22 -31.47
N TYR A 97 -7.09 13.87 -31.15
CA TYR A 97 -6.79 12.89 -30.10
C TYR A 97 -6.76 13.50 -28.68
N MET A 98 -6.70 14.82 -28.55
CA MET A 98 -6.68 15.50 -27.24
C MET A 98 -8.09 15.80 -26.77
N ASN A 99 -8.29 15.76 -25.46
CA ASN A 99 -9.57 16.06 -24.80
C ASN A 99 -10.79 15.30 -25.36
N ARG A 100 -10.59 14.20 -26.10
CA ARG A 100 -11.66 13.38 -26.66
C ARG A 100 -12.60 12.90 -25.55
N ARG A 101 -13.91 13.09 -25.75
CA ARG A 101 -14.99 12.59 -24.88
C ARG A 101 -16.01 11.83 -25.72
N LEU A 102 -16.00 10.51 -25.62
CA LEU A 102 -17.01 9.64 -26.26
C LEU A 102 -18.28 9.52 -25.40
N LYS A 103 -18.11 9.57 -24.08
CA LYS A 103 -19.18 9.51 -23.08
C LYS A 103 -18.84 10.48 -21.95
N PRO A 104 -19.84 11.17 -21.38
CA PRO A 104 -19.65 11.99 -20.18
C PRO A 104 -19.16 11.17 -18.98
N TYR A 105 -18.41 11.79 -18.07
CA TYR A 105 -18.15 11.22 -16.75
C TYR A 105 -19.42 11.30 -15.88
N PRO A 106 -19.52 10.51 -14.79
CA PRO A 106 -20.68 10.52 -13.92
C PRO A 106 -21.00 11.87 -13.23
N TRP A 107 -20.06 12.83 -13.23
CA TRP A 107 -20.19 14.14 -12.57
C TRP A 107 -20.05 15.33 -13.53
N GLY A 108 -19.82 15.11 -14.82
CA GLY A 108 -19.59 16.20 -15.80
C GLY A 108 -18.66 15.83 -16.95
N MET A 109 -18.28 16.80 -17.78
CA MET A 109 -17.38 16.58 -18.94
C MET A 109 -15.90 16.66 -18.56
N ASN A 110 -15.61 17.44 -17.52
CA ASN A 110 -14.26 17.68 -17.03
C ASN A 110 -13.78 16.57 -16.10
N SER A 111 -12.47 16.36 -16.07
CA SER A 111 -11.82 15.34 -15.24
C SER A 111 -11.96 15.67 -13.74
N LEU A 112 -11.69 14.69 -12.88
CA LEU A 112 -11.77 14.87 -11.41
C LEU A 112 -10.78 15.93 -10.88
N PHE A 113 -9.61 16.02 -11.49
CA PHE A 113 -8.57 17.01 -11.17
C PHE A 113 -8.49 18.08 -12.26
N PHE A 114 -9.64 18.55 -12.73
CA PHE A 114 -9.71 19.68 -13.66
C PHE A 114 -9.22 20.95 -12.98
N ASN A 115 -8.50 21.77 -13.75
CA ASN A 115 -7.98 23.07 -13.30
C ASN A 115 -8.18 24.06 -14.46
N PRO A 116 -9.06 25.07 -14.31
CA PRO A 116 -9.39 26.00 -15.39
C PRO A 116 -8.21 26.89 -15.82
N HIS A 117 -7.15 26.98 -15.01
CA HIS A 117 -5.97 27.76 -15.37
C HIS A 117 -5.03 27.06 -16.37
N VAL A 118 -5.15 25.74 -16.52
CA VAL A 118 -4.21 24.94 -17.34
C VAL A 118 -4.91 23.96 -18.28
N ASN A 119 -6.16 23.59 -17.98
CA ASN A 119 -6.92 22.62 -18.75
C ASN A 119 -8.07 23.33 -19.47
N LYS A 120 -8.33 22.92 -20.72
CA LYS A 120 -9.48 23.36 -21.49
C LYS A 120 -10.78 22.85 -20.85
N ASP A 121 -11.76 23.74 -20.68
CA ASP A 121 -13.11 23.35 -20.26
C ASP A 121 -13.86 22.65 -21.41
N LEU A 122 -14.41 21.48 -21.14
CA LEU A 122 -15.16 20.65 -22.08
C LEU A 122 -16.68 20.68 -21.85
N SER A 123 -17.17 21.53 -20.94
CA SER A 123 -18.60 21.72 -20.72
C SER A 123 -19.23 22.71 -21.70
N GLU A 124 -18.42 23.53 -22.37
CA GLU A 124 -18.86 24.57 -23.32
C GLU A 124 -18.72 24.14 -24.80
N GLU A 125 -18.27 22.91 -25.07
CA GLU A 125 -18.23 22.29 -26.41
C GLU A 125 -19.53 21.56 -26.75
#